data_AF-A0A0G0KYR7-F1
#
_entry.id   AF-A0A0G0KYR7-F1
#
_cell.length_a   1.000
_cell.length_b   1.000
_cell.length_c   1.000
_cell.angle_alpha   90.00
_cell.angle_beta   90.00
_cell.angle_gamma   90.00
#
_symmetry.space_group_name_H-M   'P 1'
#
loop_
_entity.id
_entity.type
_entity.pdbx_description
1 polymer ?
#
loop_
_entity_poly.entity_id
_entity_poly.type
_entity_poly.pdbx_seq_one_letter_code
_entity_poly.pdbx_strand_id
1 'polypeptide(L)'
;ISQKHKDIKLELIALGFFLISLIPIVRLYLLDAGAVRLIAVGANGFVGIITNYLSHFDPRFFFVNGDIIKRHGLPGWGELYYLDFPILLIGIWRVVKDRNKLAWLFPLLLILAPIPAAITKESPHALRAILMAPSLAVISAVGLVSLKKYFLHVTVGIYLIFFGFYYRDFITKYNTETLSDWQYEYKKIFSITRSGVVTDKYAQPYIFALYYLKYPPEKFRKEVKLNQVSEWGFSKVASFNGFQFKP
;
A
#
# COMPACT_ATOMS: atom_id res chain seq x y z
N ILE A 1 1.31 16.28 47.18
CA ILE A 1 1.45 16.68 45.75
C ILE A 1 1.56 15.37 44.96
N SER A 2 0.40 14.91 44.53
CA SER A 2 0.03 13.50 44.29
C SER A 2 0.47 13.00 42.91
N GLN A 3 0.62 11.67 42.76
CA GLN A 3 0.91 10.89 41.55
C GLN A 3 0.33 11.51 40.25
N LYS A 4 -0.89 12.03 40.33
CA LYS A 4 -1.59 12.75 39.25
C LYS A 4 -0.82 13.92 38.63
N HIS A 5 -0.05 14.69 39.43
CA HIS A 5 0.80 15.76 38.91
C HIS A 5 2.06 15.23 38.21
N LYS A 6 2.55 14.04 38.60
CA LYS A 6 3.68 13.38 37.96
C LYS A 6 3.27 12.82 36.59
N ASP A 7 2.05 12.27 36.51
CA ASP A 7 1.46 11.78 35.26
C ASP A 7 1.22 12.91 34.26
N ILE A 8 0.67 14.06 34.69
CA ILE A 8 0.50 15.25 33.83
C ILE A 8 1.84 15.78 33.31
N LYS A 9 2.90 15.78 34.13
CA LYS A 9 4.24 16.19 33.68
C LYS A 9 4.77 15.24 32.62
N LEU A 10 4.57 13.93 32.77
CA LEU A 10 4.99 12.94 31.80
C LEU A 10 4.22 13.09 30.47
N GLU A 11 2.91 13.32 30.54
CA GLU A 11 2.06 13.59 29.37
C GLU A 11 2.51 14.84 28.61
N LEU A 12 2.84 15.92 29.32
CA LEU A 12 3.35 17.15 28.70
C LEU A 12 4.72 16.95 28.06
N ILE A 13 5.60 16.19 28.70
CA ILE A 13 6.91 15.82 28.13
C ILE A 13 6.71 14.98 26.87
N ALA A 14 5.84 13.97 26.91
CA ALA A 14 5.52 13.12 25.77
C ALA A 14 4.91 13.93 24.60
N LEU A 15 4.00 14.87 24.90
CA LEU A 15 3.45 15.78 23.91
C LEU A 15 4.54 16.69 23.31
N GLY A 16 5.47 17.18 24.13
CA GLY A 16 6.63 17.95 23.67
C GLY A 16 7.49 17.15 22.68
N PHE A 17 7.85 15.90 23.03
CA PHE A 17 8.58 15.01 22.12
C PHE A 17 7.80 14.73 20.83
N PHE A 18 6.49 14.49 20.94
CA PHE A 18 5.62 14.30 19.79
C PHE A 18 5.64 15.52 18.86
N LEU A 19 5.46 16.74 19.38
CA LEU A 19 5.50 17.97 18.58
C LEU A 19 6.87 18.19 17.93
N ILE A 20 7.96 17.93 18.64
CA ILE A 20 9.32 18.01 18.08
C ILE A 20 9.50 16.99 16.94
N SER A 21 8.95 15.78 17.08
CA SER A 21 9.01 14.75 16.04
C SER A 21 8.28 15.14 14.74
N LEU A 22 7.37 16.13 14.79
CA LEU A 22 6.68 16.66 13.61
C LEU A 22 7.51 17.69 12.84
N ILE A 23 8.58 18.25 13.42
CA ILE A 23 9.41 19.30 12.77
C ILE A 23 9.93 18.86 11.40
N PRO A 24 10.50 17.65 11.21
CA PRO A 24 10.94 17.20 9.89
C PRO A 24 9.80 17.13 8.86
N ILE A 25 8.60 16.73 9.30
CA ILE A 25 7.41 16.64 8.44
C ILE A 25 6.97 18.03 8.01
N VAL A 26 6.87 18.97 8.96
CA VAL A 26 6.52 20.37 8.68
C VAL A 26 7.55 21.00 7.74
N ARG A 27 8.84 20.75 7.98
CA ARG A 27 9.92 21.23 7.12
C ARG A 27 9.81 20.69 5.69
N LEU A 28 9.56 19.38 5.53
CA LEU A 28 9.35 18.74 4.23
C LEU A 28 8.16 19.33 3.45
N TYR A 29 7.09 19.71 4.16
CA TYR A 29 5.93 20.35 3.53
C TYR A 29 6.15 21.82 3.18
N LEU A 30 6.88 22.57 4.00
CA LEU A 30 7.08 24.01 3.82
C LEU A 30 8.28 24.38 2.94
N LEU A 31 9.36 23.60 2.96
CA LEU A 31 10.64 23.97 2.32
C LEU A 31 11.01 23.10 1.11
N ASP A 32 10.50 21.88 1.01
CA ASP A 32 10.82 20.98 -0.09
C ASP A 32 9.70 20.97 -1.14
N ALA A 33 9.92 20.26 -2.26
CA ALA A 33 8.89 19.94 -3.25
C ALA A 33 7.76 19.01 -2.70
N GLY A 34 7.63 18.88 -1.38
CA GLY A 34 6.61 18.05 -0.71
C GLY A 34 5.19 18.49 -1.04
N ALA A 35 4.92 19.80 -1.10
CA ALA A 35 3.63 20.32 -1.52
C ALA A 35 3.31 19.98 -2.98
N VAL A 36 4.30 20.04 -3.88
CA VAL A 36 4.17 19.63 -5.29
C VAL A 36 3.82 18.14 -5.36
N ARG A 37 4.45 17.31 -4.53
CA ARG A 37 4.15 15.88 -4.45
C ARG A 37 2.75 15.62 -3.91
N LEU A 38 2.30 16.34 -2.87
CA LEU A 38 0.93 16.19 -2.36
C LEU A 38 -0.10 16.62 -3.41
N ILE A 39 0.14 17.68 -4.16
CA ILE A 39 -0.71 18.05 -5.31
C ILE A 39 -0.66 16.93 -6.37
N ALA A 40 0.51 16.30 -6.54
CA ALA A 40 0.71 15.28 -7.54
C ALA A 40 -0.08 13.99 -7.30
N VAL A 41 0.03 13.49 -6.08
CA VAL A 41 -0.55 12.20 -5.69
C VAL A 41 -1.74 12.34 -4.75
N GLY A 42 -2.21 13.55 -4.47
CA GLY A 42 -3.26 13.83 -3.50
C GLY A 42 -4.67 13.56 -4.05
N ALA A 43 -5.59 13.22 -3.15
CA ALA A 43 -6.99 13.03 -3.49
C ALA A 43 -7.65 14.33 -3.99
N ASN A 44 -8.69 14.19 -4.82
CA ASN A 44 -9.40 15.32 -5.42
C ASN A 44 -10.36 15.96 -4.41
N GLY A 45 -9.81 16.84 -3.56
CA GLY A 45 -10.57 17.62 -2.58
C GLY A 45 -11.14 16.79 -1.42
N PHE A 46 -11.87 17.45 -0.54
CA PHE A 46 -12.37 16.88 0.72
C PHE A 46 -13.32 15.68 0.50
N VAL A 47 -14.22 15.77 -0.48
CA VAL A 47 -15.13 14.66 -0.82
C VAL A 47 -14.33 13.43 -1.27
N GLY A 48 -13.30 13.61 -2.09
CA GLY A 48 -12.41 12.54 -2.53
C GLY A 48 -11.70 11.85 -1.35
N ILE A 49 -11.27 12.60 -0.36
CA ILE A 49 -10.64 12.06 0.85
C ILE A 49 -11.64 11.18 1.62
N ILE A 50 -12.88 11.64 1.81
CA ILE A 50 -13.90 10.85 2.51
C ILE A 50 -14.24 9.57 1.72
N THR A 51 -14.42 9.67 0.40
CA THR A 51 -14.73 8.48 -0.42
C THR A 51 -13.59 7.47 -0.39
N ASN A 52 -12.34 7.95 -0.47
CA ASN A 52 -11.16 7.11 -0.37
C ASN A 52 -11.03 6.47 1.01
N TYR A 53 -11.34 7.21 2.07
CA TYR A 53 -11.33 6.67 3.42
C TYR A 53 -12.36 5.55 3.58
N LEU A 54 -13.61 5.79 3.17
CA LEU A 54 -14.70 4.81 3.29
C LEU A 54 -14.48 3.57 2.41
N SER A 55 -13.78 3.68 1.28
CA SER A 55 -13.51 2.54 0.42
C SER A 55 -12.59 1.49 1.06
N HIS A 56 -11.76 1.86 2.05
CA HIS A 56 -10.95 0.91 2.81
C HIS A 56 -11.78 0.07 3.79
N PHE A 57 -13.01 0.47 4.09
CA PHE A 57 -13.94 -0.28 4.92
C PHE A 57 -15.00 -1.03 4.10
N ASP A 58 -14.91 -0.99 2.77
CA ASP A 58 -15.76 -1.80 1.89
C ASP A 58 -15.46 -3.30 2.13
N PRO A 59 -16.45 -4.13 2.50
CA PRO A 59 -16.23 -5.57 2.68
C PRO A 59 -15.63 -6.26 1.44
N ARG A 60 -15.86 -5.71 0.24
CA ARG A 60 -15.27 -6.24 -0.99
C ARG A 60 -13.76 -6.06 -1.03
N PHE A 61 -13.22 -4.99 -0.44
CA PHE A 61 -11.78 -4.78 -0.32
C PHE A 61 -11.16 -5.88 0.56
N PHE A 62 -11.76 -6.14 1.73
CA PHE A 62 -11.23 -7.15 2.64
C PHE A 62 -11.42 -8.58 2.16
N PHE A 63 -12.58 -8.95 1.61
CA PHE A 63 -12.93 -10.37 1.47
C PHE A 63 -13.09 -10.85 0.03
N VAL A 64 -13.18 -9.96 -0.97
CA VAL A 64 -13.56 -10.36 -2.33
C VAL A 64 -12.49 -10.01 -3.37
N ASN A 65 -12.18 -8.73 -3.53
CA ASN A 65 -11.40 -8.23 -4.65
C ASN A 65 -9.99 -7.76 -4.28
N GLY A 66 -9.76 -7.39 -3.01
CA GLY A 66 -8.47 -6.84 -2.58
C GLY A 66 -8.19 -5.45 -3.16
N ASP A 67 -6.91 -5.09 -3.19
CA ASP A 67 -6.40 -3.88 -3.86
C ASP A 67 -6.60 -3.94 -5.39
N ILE A 68 -6.96 -2.79 -5.98
CA ILE A 68 -7.11 -2.63 -7.44
C ILE A 68 -5.76 -2.83 -8.14
N ILE A 69 -4.66 -2.46 -7.47
CA ILE A 69 -3.31 -2.65 -7.99
C ILE A 69 -2.89 -4.09 -7.74
N LYS A 70 -2.90 -4.88 -8.81
CA LYS A 70 -2.57 -6.31 -8.80
C LYS A 70 -1.15 -6.66 -8.30
N ARG A 71 -0.28 -5.67 -8.13
CA ARG A 71 1.04 -5.87 -7.50
C ARG A 71 0.95 -6.00 -5.98
N HIS A 72 -0.12 -5.50 -5.37
CA HIS A 72 -0.27 -5.48 -3.91
C HIS A 72 -0.96 -6.73 -3.36
N GLY A 73 -1.65 -7.50 -4.22
CA GLY A 73 -2.33 -8.73 -3.84
C GLY A 73 -2.57 -9.64 -5.04
N LEU A 74 -2.99 -10.88 -4.79
CA LEU A 74 -3.36 -11.82 -5.83
C LEU A 74 -4.74 -11.41 -6.39
N PRO A 75 -4.89 -11.18 -7.71
CA PRO A 75 -6.19 -10.78 -8.26
C PRO A 75 -7.28 -11.83 -7.99
N GLY A 76 -8.48 -11.36 -7.63
CA GLY A 76 -9.62 -12.22 -7.29
C GLY A 76 -9.60 -12.76 -5.86
N TRP A 77 -8.67 -12.29 -5.02
CA TRP A 77 -8.63 -12.58 -3.59
C TRP A 77 -8.77 -11.28 -2.78
N GLY A 78 -9.48 -11.35 -1.66
CA GLY A 78 -9.49 -10.27 -0.66
C GLY A 78 -8.18 -10.19 0.13
N GLU A 79 -7.97 -9.08 0.84
CA GLU A 79 -6.85 -8.91 1.79
C GLU A 79 -6.95 -9.84 3.01
N LEU A 80 -8.13 -10.38 3.28
CA LEU A 80 -8.46 -11.33 4.34
C LEU A 80 -9.26 -12.50 3.75
N TYR A 81 -9.25 -13.65 4.43
CA TYR A 81 -10.07 -14.78 4.05
C TYR A 81 -11.51 -14.61 4.51
N TYR A 82 -12.47 -15.24 3.82
CA TYR A 82 -13.88 -15.22 4.23
C TYR A 82 -14.11 -15.72 5.67
N LEU A 83 -13.25 -16.63 6.15
CA LEU A 83 -13.28 -17.12 7.54
C LEU A 83 -12.99 -16.01 8.55
N ASP A 84 -12.19 -15.00 8.20
CA ASP A 84 -11.89 -13.87 9.08
C ASP A 84 -13.13 -13.05 9.37
N PHE A 85 -14.13 -13.00 8.48
CA PHE A 85 -15.33 -12.19 8.67
C PHE A 85 -16.10 -12.52 9.97
N PRO A 86 -16.58 -13.76 10.20
CA PRO A 86 -17.24 -14.08 11.46
C PRO A 86 -16.31 -13.98 12.69
N ILE A 87 -15.02 -14.31 12.54
CA ILE A 87 -14.05 -14.23 13.64
C ILE A 87 -13.84 -12.78 14.07
N LEU A 88 -13.69 -11.86 13.12
CA LEU A 88 -13.55 -10.43 13.36
C LEU A 88 -14.78 -9.84 14.03
N LEU A 89 -16.00 -10.21 13.61
CA LEU A 89 -17.23 -9.73 14.26
C LEU A 89 -17.27 -10.11 15.75
N ILE A 90 -16.89 -11.35 16.08
CA ILE A 90 -16.79 -11.82 17.47
C ILE A 90 -15.69 -11.05 18.21
N GLY A 91 -14.54 -10.85 17.57
CA GLY A 91 -13.41 -10.10 18.11
C GLY A 91 -13.77 -8.65 18.45
N ILE A 92 -14.39 -7.93 17.52
CA ILE A 92 -14.86 -6.56 17.71
C ILE A 92 -15.86 -6.50 18.86
N TRP A 93 -16.86 -7.39 18.87
CA TRP A 93 -17.84 -7.44 19.95
C TRP A 93 -17.20 -7.65 21.32
N ARG A 94 -16.19 -8.53 21.42
CA ARG A 94 -15.44 -8.77 22.65
C ARG A 94 -14.63 -7.56 23.09
N VAL A 95 -13.90 -6.93 22.17
CA VAL A 95 -13.08 -5.75 22.46
C VAL A 95 -13.94 -4.58 22.93
N VAL A 96 -15.09 -4.34 22.29
CA VAL A 96 -16.00 -3.25 22.66
C VAL A 96 -16.68 -3.50 24.02
N LYS A 97 -16.93 -4.76 24.36
CA LYS A 97 -17.50 -5.14 25.67
C LYS A 97 -16.47 -5.11 26.81
N ASP A 98 -15.18 -5.16 26.47
CA ASP A 98 -14.11 -5.12 27.45
C ASP A 98 -14.05 -3.74 28.15
N ARG A 99 -13.84 -3.76 29.46
CA ARG A 99 -13.65 -2.54 30.26
C ARG A 99 -12.21 -2.04 30.21
N ASN A 100 -11.30 -2.83 29.67
CA ASN A 100 -9.90 -2.46 29.52
C ASN A 100 -9.73 -1.39 28.41
N LYS A 101 -9.32 -0.19 28.81
CA LYS A 101 -9.04 0.92 27.88
C LYS A 101 -7.96 0.58 26.84
N LEU A 102 -7.03 -0.33 27.16
CA LEU A 102 -6.00 -0.77 26.21
C LEU A 102 -6.57 -1.62 25.07
N ALA A 103 -7.69 -2.33 25.28
CA ALA A 103 -8.32 -3.12 24.22
C ALA A 103 -8.85 -2.22 23.09
N TRP A 104 -9.27 -0.99 23.43
CA TRP A 104 -9.75 0.03 22.48
C TRP A 104 -8.67 0.60 21.56
N LEU A 105 -7.39 0.35 21.86
CA LEU A 105 -6.28 0.78 21.00
C LEU A 105 -6.38 0.18 19.59
N PHE A 106 -6.73 -1.10 19.46
CA PHE A 106 -6.73 -1.77 18.17
C PHE A 106 -7.86 -1.31 17.24
N PRO A 107 -9.12 -1.17 17.69
CA PRO A 107 -10.16 -0.51 16.88
C PRO A 107 -9.80 0.92 16.52
N LEU A 108 -9.20 1.69 17.43
CA LEU A 108 -8.77 3.06 17.14
C LEU A 108 -7.71 3.08 16.03
N LEU A 109 -6.68 2.24 16.14
CA LEU A 109 -5.66 2.11 15.09
C LEU A 109 -6.24 1.63 13.76
N LEU A 110 -7.24 0.74 13.79
CA LEU A 110 -7.94 0.28 12.58
C LEU A 110 -8.64 1.44 11.86
N ILE A 111 -9.25 2.36 12.62
CA ILE A 111 -9.92 3.56 12.09
C ILE A 111 -8.89 4.59 11.60
N LEU A 112 -7.78 4.78 12.33
CA LEU A 112 -6.76 5.77 11.95
C LEU A 112 -5.87 5.31 10.78
N ALA A 113 -5.70 4.00 10.58
CA ALA A 113 -4.75 3.45 9.62
C ALA A 113 -4.99 3.84 8.14
N PRO A 114 -6.23 3.98 7.63
CA PRO A 114 -6.48 4.43 6.26
C PRO A 114 -6.24 5.92 6.03
N ILE A 115 -6.01 6.74 7.06
CA ILE A 115 -5.87 8.19 6.91
C ILE A 115 -4.80 8.56 5.87
N PRO A 116 -3.56 8.00 5.90
CA PRO A 116 -2.54 8.30 4.90
C PRO A 116 -2.92 7.83 3.49
N ALA A 117 -3.66 6.73 3.36
CA ALA A 117 -4.14 6.25 2.07
C ALA A 117 -5.24 7.18 1.50
N ALA A 118 -6.15 7.64 2.36
CA ALA A 118 -7.30 8.46 1.97
C ALA A 118 -6.92 9.80 1.35
N ILE A 119 -5.82 10.43 1.81
CA ILE A 119 -5.29 11.68 1.25
C ILE A 119 -4.61 11.50 -0.11
N THR A 120 -4.45 10.27 -0.61
CA THR A 120 -3.75 9.99 -1.87
C THR A 120 -4.68 9.43 -2.96
N LYS A 121 -4.27 9.54 -4.22
CA LYS A 121 -4.89 8.92 -5.40
C LYS A 121 -4.72 7.40 -5.33
N GLU A 122 -5.57 6.65 -6.02
CA GLU A 122 -5.57 5.18 -6.00
C GLU A 122 -5.94 4.66 -4.61
N SER A 123 -7.24 4.69 -4.29
CA SER A 123 -7.82 4.10 -3.09
C SER A 123 -8.97 3.16 -3.50
N PRO A 124 -9.19 2.04 -2.78
CA PRO A 124 -8.44 1.60 -1.60
C PRO A 124 -7.03 1.08 -1.96
N HIS A 125 -6.10 1.14 -1.00
CA HIS A 125 -4.70 0.78 -1.22
C HIS A 125 -4.12 0.02 -0.02
N ALA A 126 -3.86 -1.27 -0.20
CA ALA A 126 -3.46 -2.19 0.86
C ALA A 126 -2.15 -1.78 1.53
N LEU A 127 -1.09 -1.48 0.75
CA LEU A 127 0.20 -1.08 1.33
C LEU A 127 0.13 0.24 2.13
N ARG A 128 -0.69 1.21 1.70
CA ARG A 128 -0.82 2.50 2.43
C ARG A 128 -1.68 2.36 3.68
N ALA A 129 -2.56 1.38 3.72
CA ALA A 129 -3.38 1.02 4.87
C ALA A 129 -2.83 -0.17 5.68
N ILE A 130 -1.56 -0.58 5.47
CA ILE A 130 -0.97 -1.78 6.10
C ILE A 130 -1.00 -1.76 7.62
N LEU A 131 -1.08 -0.58 8.23
CA LEU A 131 -1.24 -0.40 9.68
C LEU A 131 -2.58 -0.96 10.21
N MET A 132 -3.54 -1.28 9.34
CA MET A 132 -4.74 -2.02 9.70
C MET A 132 -4.43 -3.48 10.05
N ALA A 133 -3.39 -4.08 9.45
CA ALA A 133 -3.15 -5.52 9.55
C ALA A 133 -2.86 -5.99 10.99
N PRO A 134 -2.00 -5.33 11.80
CA PRO A 134 -1.82 -5.70 13.20
C PRO A 134 -3.13 -5.62 14.01
N SER A 135 -3.94 -4.59 13.78
CA SER A 135 -5.23 -4.43 14.47
C SER A 135 -6.21 -5.54 14.09
N LEU A 136 -6.33 -5.85 12.79
CA LEU A 136 -7.16 -6.94 12.30
C LEU A 136 -6.71 -8.29 12.89
N ALA A 137 -5.40 -8.57 12.90
CA ALA A 137 -4.85 -9.80 13.45
C ALA A 137 -5.15 -9.95 14.96
N VAL A 138 -4.95 -8.89 15.75
CA VAL A 138 -5.24 -8.93 17.20
C VAL A 138 -6.74 -9.09 17.46
N ILE A 139 -7.58 -8.35 16.75
CA ILE A 139 -9.04 -8.47 16.88
C ILE A 139 -9.50 -9.88 16.50
N SER A 140 -8.99 -10.44 15.41
CA SER A 140 -9.26 -11.84 15.02
C SER A 140 -8.83 -12.83 16.09
N ALA A 141 -7.63 -12.66 16.66
CA ALA A 141 -7.13 -13.52 17.73
C ALA A 141 -8.02 -13.46 18.99
N VAL A 142 -8.47 -12.27 19.40
CA VAL A 142 -9.43 -12.11 20.51
C VAL A 142 -10.74 -12.83 20.20
N GLY A 143 -11.24 -12.72 18.97
CA GLY A 143 -12.44 -13.43 18.52
C GLY A 143 -12.28 -14.94 18.65
N LEU A 144 -11.19 -15.49 18.10
CA LEU A 144 -10.92 -16.92 18.06
C LEU A 144 -10.67 -17.53 19.45
N VAL A 145 -9.89 -16.87 20.30
CA VAL A 145 -9.60 -17.34 21.67
C VAL A 145 -10.85 -17.33 22.56
N SER A 146 -11.84 -16.50 22.22
CA SER A 146 -13.12 -16.48 22.94
C SER A 146 -14.03 -17.68 22.64
N LEU A 147 -13.69 -18.48 21.63
CA LEU A 147 -14.39 -19.71 21.25
C LEU A 147 -13.82 -20.94 21.99
N LYS A 148 -14.56 -22.05 21.97
CA LYS A 148 -14.10 -23.32 22.56
C LYS A 148 -12.85 -23.83 21.82
N LYS A 149 -11.92 -24.47 22.55
CA LYS A 149 -10.62 -24.92 22.00
C LYS A 149 -10.70 -25.79 20.74
N TYR A 150 -11.75 -26.59 20.54
CA TYR A 150 -11.87 -27.39 19.31
C TYR A 150 -12.07 -26.52 18.07
N PHE A 151 -12.69 -25.33 18.20
CA PHE A 151 -12.84 -24.39 17.08
C PHE A 151 -11.47 -23.88 16.61
N LEU A 152 -10.48 -23.73 17.49
CA LEU A 152 -9.12 -23.34 17.09
C LEU A 152 -8.55 -24.33 16.06
N HIS A 153 -8.65 -25.63 16.33
CA HIS A 153 -8.13 -26.68 15.45
C HIS A 153 -8.86 -26.70 14.11
N VAL A 154 -10.19 -26.56 14.14
CA VAL A 154 -11.03 -26.45 12.94
C VAL A 154 -10.65 -25.21 12.12
N THR A 155 -10.52 -24.06 12.77
CA THR A 155 -10.12 -22.79 12.16
C THR A 155 -8.75 -22.89 11.49
N VAL A 156 -7.75 -23.49 12.16
CA VAL A 156 -6.43 -23.74 11.56
C VAL A 156 -6.53 -24.63 10.33
N GLY A 157 -7.30 -25.71 10.39
CA GLY A 157 -7.54 -26.59 9.23
C GLY A 157 -8.16 -25.84 8.05
N ILE A 158 -9.16 -24.99 8.31
CA ILE A 158 -9.79 -24.16 7.28
C ILE A 158 -8.81 -23.13 6.70
N TYR A 159 -8.00 -22.46 7.52
CA TYR A 159 -6.96 -21.54 7.03
C TYR A 159 -5.94 -22.26 6.13
N LEU A 160 -5.53 -23.49 6.48
CA LEU A 160 -4.63 -24.27 5.63
C LEU A 160 -5.25 -24.63 4.29
N ILE A 161 -6.56 -24.91 4.25
CA ILE A 161 -7.30 -25.14 3.00
C ILE A 161 -7.34 -23.86 2.15
N PHE A 162 -7.70 -22.72 2.74
CA PHE A 162 -7.68 -21.42 2.04
C PHE A 162 -6.29 -21.07 1.53
N PHE A 163 -5.26 -21.28 2.35
CA PHE A 163 -3.87 -21.09 1.97
C PHE A 163 -3.48 -22.00 0.81
N GLY A 164 -3.91 -23.25 0.79
CA GLY A 164 -3.68 -24.17 -0.33
C GLY A 164 -4.28 -23.65 -1.65
N PHE A 165 -5.51 -23.14 -1.62
CA PHE A 165 -6.14 -22.52 -2.79
C PHE A 165 -5.44 -21.24 -3.23
N TYR A 166 -5.10 -20.37 -2.27
CA TYR A 166 -4.35 -19.14 -2.53
C TYR A 166 -3.00 -19.45 -3.15
N TYR A 167 -2.24 -20.38 -2.58
CA TYR A 167 -0.92 -20.77 -3.05
C TYR A 167 -0.96 -21.39 -4.46
N ARG A 168 -1.94 -22.25 -4.74
CA ARG A 168 -2.16 -22.78 -6.09
C ARG A 168 -2.38 -21.65 -7.09
N ASP A 169 -3.26 -20.71 -6.78
CA ASP A 169 -3.57 -19.60 -7.69
C ASP A 169 -2.40 -18.63 -7.82
N PHE A 170 -1.63 -18.41 -6.75
CA PHE A 170 -0.40 -17.64 -6.79
C PHE A 170 0.62 -18.25 -7.78
N ILE A 171 0.88 -19.55 -7.69
CA ILE A 171 1.85 -20.22 -8.57
C ILE A 171 1.36 -20.32 -10.03
N THR A 172 0.05 -20.52 -10.23
CA THR A 172 -0.51 -20.81 -11.57
C THR A 172 -1.00 -19.58 -12.34
N LYS A 173 -1.51 -18.55 -11.64
CA LYS A 173 -2.19 -17.40 -12.27
C LYS A 173 -1.46 -16.07 -12.06
N TYR A 174 -0.82 -15.85 -10.91
CA TYR A 174 -0.27 -14.54 -10.55
C TYR A 174 0.68 -13.99 -11.62
N ASN A 175 1.63 -14.82 -12.05
CA ASN A 175 2.62 -14.42 -13.04
C ASN A 175 1.95 -13.97 -14.34
N THR A 176 0.95 -14.71 -14.84
CA THR A 176 0.26 -14.40 -16.09
C THR A 176 -0.66 -13.19 -15.98
N GLU A 177 -1.34 -13.01 -14.85
CA GLU A 177 -2.34 -11.94 -14.67
C GLU A 177 -1.72 -10.58 -14.34
N THR A 178 -0.46 -10.57 -13.90
CA THR A 178 0.28 -9.36 -13.48
C THR A 178 1.47 -9.02 -14.38
N LEU A 179 1.66 -9.73 -15.51
CA LEU A 179 2.79 -9.50 -16.43
C LEU A 179 2.95 -8.02 -16.80
N SER A 180 1.85 -7.38 -17.20
CA SER A 180 1.85 -5.99 -17.64
C SER A 180 2.04 -5.01 -16.49
N ASP A 181 1.53 -5.33 -15.30
CA ASP A 181 1.76 -4.55 -14.09
C ASP A 181 3.25 -4.56 -13.67
N TRP A 182 3.96 -5.66 -13.95
CA TRP A 182 5.40 -5.79 -13.80
C TRP A 182 6.19 -5.41 -15.05
N GLN A 183 5.53 -4.87 -16.08
CA GLN A 183 6.15 -4.30 -17.27
C GLN A 183 7.00 -5.32 -18.05
N TYR A 184 6.58 -6.60 -18.02
CA TYR A 184 7.31 -7.72 -18.61
C TYR A 184 7.50 -7.57 -20.13
N GLU A 185 6.60 -6.85 -20.80
CA GLU A 185 6.65 -6.57 -22.24
C GLU A 185 7.96 -5.89 -22.63
N TYR A 186 8.52 -5.04 -21.78
CA TYR A 186 9.80 -4.41 -22.07
C TYR A 186 10.97 -5.39 -22.13
N LYS A 187 10.94 -6.47 -21.33
CA LYS A 187 11.93 -7.56 -21.46
C LYS A 187 11.88 -8.17 -22.86
N LYS A 188 10.67 -8.45 -23.37
CA LYS A 188 10.48 -9.01 -24.71
C LYS A 188 11.00 -8.05 -25.77
N ILE A 189 10.62 -6.78 -25.69
CA ILE A 189 11.05 -5.74 -26.65
C ILE A 189 12.58 -5.63 -26.69
N PHE A 190 13.24 -5.44 -25.54
CA PHE A 190 14.68 -5.21 -25.49
C PHE A 190 15.52 -6.49 -25.63
N SER A 191 14.89 -7.68 -25.62
CA SER A 191 15.60 -8.90 -26.02
C SER A 191 15.94 -8.92 -27.52
N ILE A 192 15.09 -8.31 -28.35
CA ILE A 192 15.18 -8.35 -29.82
C ILE A 192 15.63 -7.00 -30.40
N THR A 193 15.08 -5.89 -29.91
CA THR A 193 15.28 -4.57 -30.49
C THR A 193 16.54 -3.90 -29.94
N ARG A 194 17.30 -3.21 -30.81
CA ARG A 194 18.52 -2.45 -30.46
C ARG A 194 18.42 -0.95 -30.77
N SER A 195 17.40 -0.53 -31.52
CA SER A 195 17.07 0.86 -31.84
C SER A 195 15.64 0.95 -32.36
N GLY A 196 15.05 2.15 -32.41
CA GLY A 196 13.70 2.38 -32.95
C GLY A 196 12.74 3.02 -31.94
N VAL A 197 11.44 3.05 -32.29
CA VAL A 197 10.40 3.63 -31.43
C VAL A 197 9.84 2.56 -30.50
N VAL A 198 9.79 2.85 -29.20
CA VAL A 198 9.24 1.95 -28.17
C VAL A 198 8.20 2.71 -27.35
N THR A 199 7.05 2.09 -27.10
CA THR A 199 5.96 2.72 -26.34
C THR A 199 6.32 2.93 -24.86
N ASP A 200 5.92 4.06 -24.27
CA ASP A 200 6.01 4.34 -22.84
C ASP A 200 4.73 3.97 -22.07
N LYS A 201 3.76 3.33 -22.74
CA LYS A 201 2.47 2.89 -22.18
C LYS A 201 2.55 2.15 -20.84
N TYR A 202 3.59 1.33 -20.64
CA TYR A 202 3.72 0.51 -19.42
C TYR A 202 4.53 1.21 -18.30
N ALA A 203 5.40 2.17 -18.63
CA ALA A 203 5.81 3.35 -17.82
C ALA A 203 7.12 3.99 -18.34
N GLN A 204 8.28 3.50 -17.91
CA GLN A 204 9.60 4.09 -18.19
C GLN A 204 10.50 3.07 -18.92
N PRO A 205 10.27 2.86 -20.24
CA PRO A 205 10.95 1.83 -21.04
C PRO A 205 12.48 1.94 -21.04
N TYR A 206 13.03 3.15 -20.95
CA TYR A 206 14.47 3.36 -21.00
C TYR A 206 15.23 2.60 -19.91
N ILE A 207 14.64 2.41 -18.72
CA ILE A 207 15.26 1.67 -17.60
C ILE A 207 15.51 0.22 -18.03
N PHE A 208 14.54 -0.38 -18.69
CA PHE A 208 14.62 -1.74 -19.21
C PHE A 208 15.59 -1.85 -20.39
N ALA A 209 15.63 -0.82 -21.26
CA ALA A 209 16.61 -0.74 -22.33
C ALA A 209 18.04 -0.76 -21.76
N LEU A 210 18.32 0.09 -20.77
CA LEU A 210 19.64 0.16 -20.12
C LEU A 210 20.01 -1.18 -19.47
N TYR A 211 19.08 -1.78 -18.74
CA TYR A 211 19.30 -3.04 -18.03
C TYR A 211 19.53 -4.23 -18.97
N TYR A 212 18.60 -4.49 -19.89
CA TYR A 212 18.67 -5.69 -20.76
C TYR A 212 19.73 -5.59 -21.85
N LEU A 213 20.02 -4.38 -22.34
CA LEU A 213 21.09 -4.17 -23.32
C LEU A 213 22.46 -4.00 -22.67
N LYS A 214 22.54 -4.00 -21.33
CA LYS A 214 23.75 -3.72 -20.55
C LYS A 214 24.43 -2.43 -21.02
N TYR A 215 23.64 -1.39 -21.26
CA TYR A 215 24.11 -0.18 -21.89
C TYR A 215 24.99 0.63 -20.91
N PRO A 216 26.20 1.09 -21.30
CA PRO A 216 27.11 1.76 -20.37
C PRO A 216 26.51 3.07 -19.79
N PRO A 217 26.46 3.25 -18.45
CA PRO A 217 25.91 4.45 -17.83
C PRO A 217 26.62 5.74 -18.26
N GLU A 218 27.93 5.67 -18.48
CA GLU A 218 28.79 6.77 -18.96
C GLU A 218 28.34 7.30 -20.33
N LYS A 219 28.00 6.39 -21.25
CA LYS A 219 27.47 6.75 -22.58
C LYS A 219 26.06 7.31 -22.47
N PHE A 220 25.22 6.66 -21.66
CA PHE A 220 23.83 7.07 -21.48
C PHE A 220 23.73 8.52 -21.00
N ARG A 221 24.51 8.90 -19.98
CA ARG A 221 24.51 10.26 -19.43
C ARG A 221 24.89 11.34 -20.47
N LYS A 222 25.70 10.99 -21.48
CA LYS A 222 26.12 11.91 -22.55
C LYS A 222 25.09 12.01 -23.68
N GLU A 223 24.33 10.94 -23.92
CA GLU A 223 23.43 10.83 -25.08
C GLU A 223 21.94 11.07 -24.74
N VAL A 224 21.57 10.95 -23.47
CA VAL A 224 20.18 11.03 -23.03
C VAL A 224 19.56 12.37 -23.38
N LYS A 225 18.40 12.33 -24.03
CA LYS A 225 17.53 13.48 -24.24
C LYS A 225 16.29 13.33 -23.38
N LEU A 226 15.98 14.36 -22.63
CA LEU A 226 14.86 14.41 -21.71
C LEU A 226 13.65 15.09 -22.36
N ASN A 227 12.45 14.65 -22.00
CA ASN A 227 11.21 15.33 -22.36
C ASN A 227 11.12 16.67 -21.63
N GLN A 228 10.18 17.51 -22.05
CA GLN A 228 9.81 18.67 -21.25
C GLN A 228 9.32 18.23 -19.86
N VAL A 229 9.55 19.08 -18.87
CA VAL A 229 9.07 18.83 -17.50
C VAL A 229 7.55 18.76 -17.54
N SER A 230 7.00 17.64 -17.10
CA SER A 230 5.55 17.44 -17.00
C SER A 230 4.92 18.35 -15.95
N GLU A 231 3.60 18.45 -15.95
CA GLU A 231 2.80 19.16 -14.94
C GLU A 231 3.11 18.70 -13.51
N TRP A 232 3.63 17.49 -13.36
CA TRP A 232 4.03 16.91 -12.08
C TRP A 232 5.46 17.27 -11.64
N GLY A 233 6.18 18.12 -12.38
CA GLY A 233 7.55 18.54 -12.07
C GLY A 233 8.63 17.50 -12.43
N PHE A 234 8.26 16.43 -13.12
CA PHE A 234 9.19 15.37 -13.54
C PHE A 234 9.42 15.42 -15.05
N SER A 235 10.67 15.23 -15.46
CA SER A 235 11.00 14.90 -16.85
C SER A 235 11.25 13.40 -17.01
N LYS A 236 10.82 12.84 -18.13
CA LYS A 236 11.08 11.46 -18.54
C LYS A 236 12.16 11.42 -19.61
N VAL A 237 12.79 10.27 -19.82
CA VAL A 237 13.72 10.07 -20.95
C VAL A 237 12.94 9.97 -22.26
N ALA A 238 13.25 10.86 -23.20
CA ALA A 238 12.66 10.92 -24.53
C ALA A 238 13.37 9.99 -25.52
N SER A 239 14.71 9.99 -25.51
CA SER A 239 15.53 9.19 -26.43
C SER A 239 16.97 9.03 -25.95
N PHE A 240 17.63 7.96 -26.40
CA PHE A 240 19.09 7.77 -26.34
C PHE A 240 19.48 6.66 -27.33
N ASN A 241 20.73 6.64 -27.83
CA ASN A 241 21.28 5.54 -28.66
C ASN A 241 20.33 4.98 -29.75
N GLY A 242 19.67 5.85 -30.52
CA GLY A 242 18.73 5.45 -31.58
C GLY A 242 17.36 4.95 -31.11
N PHE A 243 17.07 4.95 -29.81
CA PHE A 243 15.74 4.72 -29.27
C PHE A 243 14.94 6.02 -29.14
N GLN A 244 13.64 5.94 -29.39
CA GLN A 244 12.67 7.00 -29.08
C GLN A 244 11.54 6.40 -28.24
N PHE A 245 11.21 7.03 -27.11
CA PHE A 245 10.13 6.59 -26.22
C PHE A 245 8.92 7.52 -26.37
N LYS A 246 7.78 6.95 -26.74
CA LYS A 246 6.56 7.70 -27.06
C LYS A 246 5.32 7.00 -26.50
N PRO A 247 4.20 7.69 -26.24
CA PRO A 247 2.93 7.06 -25.87
C PRO A 247 2.51 5.96 -26.86
#